data_AF-A0AAW6BP31-F1
#
_entry.id   AF-A0AAW6BP31-F1
#
_cell.length_a   1.000
_cell.length_b   1.000
_cell.length_c   1.000
_cell.angle_alpha   90.00
_cell.angle_beta   90.00
_cell.angle_gamma   90.00
#
_symmetry.space_group_name_H-M   'P 1'
#
loop_
_entity.id
_entity.type
_entity.pdbx_description
1 polymer ?
#
loop_
_entity_poly.entity_id
_entity_poly.type
_entity_poly.pdbx_seq_one_letter_code
_entity_poly.pdbx_strand_id
1 'polypeptide(L)'
;MIRINVFVEGQTEETFVRDVLAPYFVAQQIYLTPILAQTSTSQKGGITSYGKVKYQITRLCRQDPGAFVTTLIDYYGLPTDFPDYNEQQDNAANERVVKLEQAFANDIGQTNFIPNLLLHEFEALLFCQPEKFADWLDDNAPISVLQTIKAQFDSPEDINNSPQTAPSKRILAIVPNYHKTLHGPLIAGDIGLDTIRSQCPHFNQWLNKLTNLSFV
;
A
#
# COMPACT_ATOMS: atom_id res chain seq x y z
N MET A 1 18.15 -16.86 -2.98
CA MET A 1 16.76 -16.59 -3.40
C MET A 1 15.98 -16.17 -2.17
N ILE A 2 15.24 -15.08 -2.24
CA ILE A 2 14.41 -14.57 -1.16
C ILE A 2 12.95 -14.68 -1.59
N ARG A 3 12.11 -15.22 -0.71
CA ARG A 3 10.67 -15.33 -0.94
C ARG A 3 9.97 -14.40 0.04
N ILE A 4 9.04 -13.61 -0.44
CA ILE A 4 8.29 -12.63 0.36
C ILE A 4 6.81 -12.81 0.08
N ASN A 5 6.05 -13.20 1.10
CA ASN A 5 4.59 -13.19 1.04
C ASN A 5 4.13 -11.77 1.40
N VAL A 6 3.44 -11.12 0.47
CA VAL A 6 2.89 -9.76 0.67
C VAL A 6 1.41 -9.92 1.04
N PHE A 7 1.07 -9.74 2.31
CA PHE A 7 -0.31 -9.77 2.76
C PHE A 7 -1.01 -8.46 2.37
N VAL A 8 -2.00 -8.55 1.49
CA VAL A 8 -2.66 -7.40 0.86
C VAL A 8 -4.12 -7.30 1.27
N GLU A 9 -4.62 -6.07 1.40
CA GLU A 9 -6.00 -5.82 1.82
C GLU A 9 -7.04 -6.12 0.73
N GLY A 10 -6.76 -5.73 -0.52
CA GLY A 10 -7.70 -5.80 -1.64
C GLY A 10 -7.09 -6.29 -2.94
N GLN A 11 -7.96 -6.39 -3.96
CA GLN A 11 -7.58 -6.86 -5.30
C GLN A 11 -6.70 -5.88 -6.06
N THR A 12 -6.80 -4.58 -5.75
CA THR A 12 -5.95 -3.54 -6.33
C THR A 12 -4.50 -3.77 -5.93
N GLU A 13 -4.26 -3.94 -4.63
CA GLU A 13 -2.95 -4.19 -4.04
C GLU A 13 -2.40 -5.55 -4.49
N GLU A 14 -3.25 -6.58 -4.55
CA GLU A 14 -2.89 -7.91 -5.10
C GLU A 14 -2.36 -7.82 -6.53
N THR A 15 -3.09 -7.11 -7.38
CA THR A 15 -2.72 -6.92 -8.79
C THR A 15 -1.44 -6.10 -8.91
N PHE A 16 -1.29 -5.03 -8.13
CA PHE A 16 -0.06 -4.24 -8.12
C PHE A 16 1.17 -5.06 -7.69
N VAL A 17 1.03 -5.89 -6.65
CA VAL A 17 2.12 -6.78 -6.23
C VAL A 17 2.48 -7.76 -7.34
N ARG A 18 1.49 -8.40 -7.94
CA ARG A 18 1.70 -9.42 -8.98
C ARG A 18 2.31 -8.86 -10.26
N ASP A 19 1.78 -7.73 -10.74
CA ASP A 19 2.04 -7.24 -12.09
C ASP A 19 3.09 -6.13 -12.13
N VAL A 20 3.38 -5.47 -11.00
CA VAL A 20 4.36 -4.37 -10.93
C VAL A 20 5.52 -4.69 -10.00
N LEU A 21 5.25 -5.04 -8.74
CA LEU A 21 6.34 -5.28 -7.77
C LEU A 21 7.10 -6.58 -8.07
N ALA A 22 6.41 -7.70 -8.28
CA ALA A 22 7.07 -8.98 -8.49
C ALA A 22 8.03 -8.95 -9.70
N PRO A 23 7.66 -8.40 -10.89
CA PRO A 23 8.59 -8.27 -12.01
C PRO A 23 9.82 -7.42 -11.69
N TYR A 24 9.66 -6.33 -10.92
CA TYR A 24 10.77 -5.47 -10.52
C TYR A 24 11.79 -6.20 -9.63
N PHE A 25 11.32 -7.04 -8.71
CA PHE A 25 12.17 -7.75 -7.74
C PHE A 25 12.81 -9.04 -8.30
N VAL A 26 12.27 -9.63 -9.37
CA VAL A 26 12.78 -10.89 -9.95
C VAL A 26 14.25 -10.81 -10.36
N ALA A 27 14.69 -9.67 -10.92
CA ALA A 27 16.09 -9.47 -11.32
C ALA A 27 17.07 -9.56 -10.13
N GLN A 28 16.60 -9.29 -8.91
CA GLN A 28 17.35 -9.33 -7.66
C GLN A 28 17.24 -10.69 -6.95
N GLN A 29 16.65 -11.70 -7.59
CA GLN A 29 16.36 -13.01 -6.98
C GLN A 29 15.44 -12.94 -5.76
N ILE A 30 14.58 -11.91 -5.72
CA ILE A 30 13.53 -11.70 -4.73
C ILE A 30 12.18 -11.98 -5.41
N TYR A 31 11.37 -12.85 -4.80
CA TYR A 31 10.12 -13.33 -5.36
C TYR A 31 8.97 -12.95 -4.43
N LEU A 32 8.09 -12.08 -4.91
CA LEU A 32 6.93 -11.60 -4.17
C LEU A 32 5.69 -12.43 -4.55
N THR A 33 4.95 -12.87 -3.54
CA THR A 33 3.68 -13.57 -3.70
C THR A 33 2.60 -12.81 -2.94
N PRO A 34 1.59 -12.22 -3.62
CA PRO A 34 0.49 -11.57 -2.90
C PRO A 34 -0.40 -12.62 -2.21
N ILE A 35 -0.84 -12.30 -0.99
CA ILE A 35 -1.78 -13.09 -0.20
C ILE A 35 -2.94 -12.17 0.20
N LEU A 36 -4.08 -12.35 -0.45
CA LEU A 36 -5.28 -11.54 -0.18
C LEU A 36 -5.86 -11.84 1.21
N ALA A 37 -6.16 -10.78 1.97
CA ALA A 37 -6.72 -10.87 3.30
C ALA A 37 -8.12 -11.54 3.31
N GLN A 38 -8.32 -12.53 4.19
CA GLN A 38 -9.62 -13.19 4.37
C GLN A 38 -10.42 -12.53 5.51
N THR A 39 -10.89 -11.30 5.31
CA THR A 39 -11.45 -10.47 6.40
C THR A 39 -12.98 -10.45 6.45
N SER A 40 -13.71 -10.72 5.36
CA SER A 40 -15.18 -10.89 5.38
C SER A 40 -15.73 -11.78 4.25
N THR A 41 -16.97 -12.26 4.39
CA THR A 41 -17.70 -13.05 3.38
C THR A 41 -18.28 -12.20 2.25
N SER A 42 -18.40 -10.89 2.46
CA SER A 42 -18.79 -9.93 1.44
C SER A 42 -17.55 -9.41 0.75
N GLN A 43 -17.44 -9.55 -0.56
CA GLN A 43 -16.31 -9.10 -1.40
C GLN A 43 -16.06 -7.57 -1.42
N LYS A 44 -16.59 -6.82 -0.45
CA LYS A 44 -16.25 -5.42 -0.20
C LYS A 44 -15.03 -5.44 0.72
N GLY A 45 -13.85 -5.17 0.17
CA GLY A 45 -12.56 -5.18 0.87
C GLY A 45 -12.57 -4.38 2.19
N GLY A 46 -11.52 -4.56 2.99
CA GLY A 46 -11.42 -3.91 4.29
C GLY A 46 -10.90 -4.83 5.39
N ILE A 47 -9.99 -4.35 6.21
CA ILE A 47 -9.59 -5.04 7.43
C ILE A 47 -10.57 -4.73 8.56
N THR A 48 -11.45 -5.68 8.86
CA THR A 48 -12.51 -5.51 9.87
C THR A 48 -12.12 -5.95 11.29
N SER A 49 -11.01 -6.66 11.44
CA SER A 49 -10.55 -7.16 12.75
C SER A 49 -9.05 -7.41 12.73
N TYR A 50 -8.34 -6.77 13.68
CA TYR A 50 -6.91 -6.99 13.84
C TYR A 50 -6.60 -8.44 14.21
N GLY A 51 -7.41 -9.06 15.08
CA GLY A 51 -7.24 -10.46 15.48
C GLY A 51 -7.17 -11.45 14.29
N LYS A 52 -7.98 -11.22 13.24
CA LYS A 52 -7.94 -12.03 12.00
C LYS A 52 -6.67 -11.80 11.19
N VAL A 53 -6.19 -10.56 11.14
CA VAL A 53 -4.93 -10.20 10.46
C VAL A 53 -3.76 -10.84 11.19
N LYS A 54 -3.69 -10.67 12.52
CA LYS A 54 -2.67 -11.27 13.39
C LYS A 54 -2.59 -12.78 13.20
N TYR A 55 -3.74 -13.47 13.22
CA TYR A 55 -3.78 -14.92 13.00
C TYR A 55 -3.22 -15.31 11.63
N GLN A 56 -3.63 -14.65 10.55
CA GLN A 56 -3.19 -14.97 9.19
C GLN A 56 -1.71 -14.69 8.98
N ILE A 57 -1.21 -13.52 9.38
CA ILE A 57 0.20 -13.16 9.26
C ILE A 57 1.07 -14.10 10.09
N THR A 58 0.70 -14.36 11.35
CA THR A 58 1.44 -15.28 12.22
C THR A 58 1.50 -16.69 11.60
N ARG A 59 0.40 -17.14 11.00
CA ARG A 59 0.35 -18.42 10.29
C ARG A 59 1.29 -18.43 9.09
N LEU A 60 1.27 -17.39 8.25
CA LEU A 60 2.17 -17.27 7.10
C LEU A 60 3.65 -17.34 7.53
N CYS A 61 4.01 -16.59 8.57
CA CYS A 61 5.37 -16.58 9.10
C CYS A 61 5.82 -17.97 9.59
N ARG A 62 4.93 -18.72 10.24
CA ARG A 62 5.24 -20.03 10.83
C ARG A 62 5.19 -21.19 9.84
N GLN A 63 4.34 -21.10 8.82
CA GLN A 63 4.21 -22.15 7.81
C GLN A 63 5.43 -22.24 6.91
N ASP A 64 6.10 -21.12 6.66
CA ASP A 64 7.30 -21.05 5.85
C ASP A 64 8.35 -20.14 6.51
N PRO A 65 9.10 -20.64 7.51
CA PRO A 65 10.12 -19.85 8.20
C PRO A 65 11.26 -19.37 7.29
N GLY A 66 11.42 -19.99 6.12
CA GLY A 66 12.39 -19.61 5.10
C GLY A 66 11.85 -18.59 4.09
N ALA A 67 10.71 -17.95 4.37
CA ALA A 67 10.18 -16.83 3.62
C ALA A 67 9.91 -15.65 4.57
N PHE A 68 10.00 -14.44 4.05
CA PHE A 68 9.58 -13.24 4.75
C PHE A 68 8.09 -12.98 4.52
N VAL A 69 7.47 -12.24 5.44
CA VAL A 69 6.11 -11.75 5.32
C VAL A 69 6.12 -10.24 5.47
N THR A 70 5.45 -9.54 4.57
CA THR A 70 5.24 -8.09 4.65
C THR A 70 3.77 -7.76 4.35
N THR A 71 3.37 -6.49 4.48
CA THR A 71 1.99 -6.06 4.29
C THR A 71 1.89 -4.90 3.30
N LEU A 72 0.77 -4.83 2.58
CA LEU A 72 0.35 -3.68 1.80
C LEU A 72 -1.12 -3.43 2.12
N ILE A 73 -1.35 -2.64 3.16
CA ILE A 73 -2.64 -2.41 3.83
C ILE A 73 -2.83 -0.91 4.01
N ASP A 74 -4.05 -0.42 3.85
CA ASP A 74 -4.37 0.99 4.06
C ASP A 74 -4.41 1.35 5.55
N TYR A 75 -3.64 2.36 5.96
CA TYR A 75 -3.57 2.79 7.36
C TYR A 75 -4.93 3.35 7.88
N TYR A 76 -5.68 4.08 7.05
CA TYR A 76 -6.99 4.62 7.46
C TYR A 76 -8.08 3.54 7.57
N GLY A 77 -7.87 2.38 6.95
CA GLY A 77 -8.75 1.22 7.04
C GLY A 77 -8.49 0.34 8.27
N LEU A 78 -7.49 0.68 9.09
CA LEU A 78 -7.13 -0.15 10.24
C LEU A 78 -8.23 -0.16 11.30
N PRO A 79 -8.53 -1.33 11.88
CA PRO A 79 -9.56 -1.46 12.90
C PRO A 79 -9.09 -0.86 14.22
N THR A 80 -10.02 -0.44 15.07
CA THR A 80 -9.70 0.23 16.35
C THR A 80 -9.00 -0.66 17.36
N ASP A 81 -9.01 -1.98 17.16
CA ASP A 81 -8.30 -2.98 17.96
C ASP A 81 -6.83 -3.20 17.50
N PHE A 82 -6.34 -2.40 16.54
CA PHE A 82 -4.95 -2.42 16.09
C PHE A 82 -4.00 -1.91 17.19
N PRO A 83 -2.80 -2.51 17.36
CA PRO A 83 -1.86 -2.15 18.41
C PRO A 83 -1.47 -0.67 18.34
N ASP A 84 -1.48 -0.01 19.50
CA ASP A 84 -1.12 1.39 19.74
C ASP A 84 -1.88 2.43 18.88
N TYR A 85 -3.01 2.07 18.26
CA TYR A 85 -3.72 2.93 17.30
C TYR A 85 -4.16 4.29 17.85
N ASN A 86 -4.64 4.31 19.10
CA ASN A 86 -5.17 5.52 19.75
C ASN A 86 -4.08 6.41 20.37
N GLU A 87 -2.90 5.85 20.67
CA GLU A 87 -1.83 6.58 21.38
C GLU A 87 -1.03 7.50 20.45
N GLN A 88 -1.22 7.38 19.14
CA GLN A 88 -0.39 8.08 18.15
C GLN A 88 -1.11 9.24 17.45
N GLN A 89 -2.31 9.62 17.89
CA GLN A 89 -3.15 10.62 17.19
C GLN A 89 -2.53 12.01 17.09
N ASP A 90 -1.64 12.39 18.01
CA ASP A 90 -1.03 13.72 18.07
C ASP A 90 0.26 13.85 17.22
N ASN A 91 0.78 12.77 16.64
CA ASN A 91 1.98 12.81 15.80
C ASN A 91 1.64 13.21 14.35
N ALA A 92 2.64 13.73 13.63
CA ALA A 92 2.55 13.84 12.17
C ALA A 92 2.29 12.47 11.53
N ALA A 93 1.55 12.44 10.41
CA ALA A 93 1.08 11.20 9.78
C ALA A 93 2.22 10.19 9.49
N ASN A 94 3.34 10.69 8.95
CA ASN A 94 4.53 9.87 8.65
C ASN A 94 5.20 9.28 9.92
N GLU A 95 5.23 10.01 11.04
CA GLU A 95 5.74 9.46 12.29
C GLU A 95 4.78 8.44 12.90
N ARG A 96 3.48 8.69 12.76
CA ARG A 96 2.42 7.79 13.24
C ARG A 96 2.47 6.44 12.55
N VAL A 97 2.60 6.40 11.21
CA VAL A 97 2.63 5.13 10.48
C VAL A 97 3.84 4.27 10.89
N VAL A 98 5.02 4.88 11.03
CA VAL A 98 6.24 4.17 11.44
C VAL A 98 6.12 3.60 12.85
N LYS A 99 5.53 4.35 13.79
CA LYS A 99 5.28 3.84 15.15
C LYS A 99 4.28 2.69 15.15
N LEU A 100 3.23 2.77 14.34
CA LEU A 100 2.25 1.69 14.22
C LEU A 100 2.83 0.45 13.55
N GLU A 101 3.69 0.60 12.55
CA GLU A 101 4.45 -0.52 11.99
C GLU A 101 5.33 -1.18 13.05
N GLN A 102 5.98 -0.40 13.92
CA GLN A 102 6.78 -0.96 15.02
C GLN A 102 5.91 -1.71 16.03
N ALA A 103 4.78 -1.14 16.44
CA ALA A 103 3.82 -1.78 17.34
C ALA A 103 3.28 -3.08 16.73
N PHE A 104 2.99 -3.06 15.43
CA PHE A 104 2.53 -4.22 14.67
C PHE A 104 3.61 -5.31 14.61
N ALA A 105 4.86 -4.97 14.30
CA ALA A 105 5.98 -5.91 14.31
C ALA A 105 6.15 -6.57 15.69
N ASN A 106 6.10 -5.76 16.75
CA ASN A 106 6.25 -6.21 18.13
C ASN A 106 5.12 -7.16 18.55
N ASP A 107 3.87 -6.84 18.22
CA ASP A 107 2.72 -7.65 18.59
C ASP A 107 2.63 -8.98 17.81
N ILE A 108 3.09 -9.00 16.55
CA ILE A 108 3.25 -10.24 15.77
C ILE A 108 4.41 -11.09 16.30
N GLY A 109 5.54 -10.45 16.64
CA GLY A 109 6.69 -11.10 17.28
C GLY A 109 7.35 -12.20 16.44
N GLN A 110 7.31 -12.10 15.10
CA GLN A 110 7.98 -13.03 14.18
C GLN A 110 9.17 -12.33 13.52
N THR A 111 10.36 -12.95 13.55
CA THR A 111 11.59 -12.33 13.03
C THR A 111 11.61 -12.17 11.51
N ASN A 112 10.80 -12.95 10.80
CA ASN A 112 10.62 -12.87 9.35
C ASN A 112 9.45 -11.97 8.95
N PHE A 113 8.87 -11.19 9.88
CA PHE A 113 7.80 -10.24 9.58
C PHE A 113 8.32 -8.80 9.49
N ILE A 114 8.00 -8.13 8.38
CA ILE A 114 8.41 -6.75 8.07
C ILE A 114 7.13 -5.99 7.70
N PRO A 115 6.45 -5.32 8.64
CA PRO A 115 5.21 -4.62 8.32
C PRO A 115 5.46 -3.45 7.38
N ASN A 116 4.45 -3.19 6.57
CA ASN A 116 4.30 -1.94 5.82
C ASN A 116 2.83 -1.54 5.75
N LEU A 117 2.55 -0.26 5.96
CA LEU A 117 1.24 0.34 5.82
C LEU A 117 1.30 1.42 4.73
N LEU A 118 0.33 1.42 3.82
CA LEU A 118 0.11 2.57 2.96
C LEU A 118 -0.47 3.67 3.82
N LEU A 119 0.19 4.83 3.89
CA LEU A 119 -0.23 5.92 4.76
C LEU A 119 -1.69 6.33 4.51
N HIS A 120 -2.16 6.20 3.28
CA HIS A 120 -3.53 6.52 2.88
C HIS A 120 -4.17 5.34 2.14
N GLU A 121 -4.70 5.57 0.95
CA GLU A 121 -5.20 4.54 0.03
C GLU A 121 -4.15 4.31 -1.07
N PHE A 122 -4.19 3.14 -1.71
CA PHE A 122 -3.40 2.84 -2.91
C PHE A 122 -3.41 3.97 -3.95
N GLU A 123 -4.58 4.59 -4.16
CA GLU A 123 -4.79 5.68 -5.09
C GLU A 123 -3.89 6.90 -4.88
N ALA A 124 -3.33 7.10 -3.68
CA ALA A 124 -2.35 8.16 -3.43
C ALA A 124 -1.12 8.05 -4.34
N LEU A 125 -0.68 6.82 -4.64
CA LEU A 125 0.48 6.57 -5.51
C LEU A 125 0.24 7.08 -6.94
N LEU A 126 -1.01 7.14 -7.39
CA LEU A 126 -1.36 7.56 -8.75
C LEU A 126 -1.15 9.06 -8.98
N PHE A 127 -1.08 9.85 -7.90
CA PHE A 127 -0.74 11.27 -7.97
C PHE A 127 0.75 11.54 -8.20
N CYS A 128 1.62 10.52 -8.23
CA CYS A 128 3.02 10.70 -8.60
C CYS A 128 3.16 11.31 -10.01
N GLN A 129 2.31 10.89 -10.95
CA GLN A 129 2.32 11.38 -12.33
C GLN A 129 0.90 11.35 -12.92
N PRO A 130 0.04 12.34 -12.61
CA PRO A 130 -1.35 12.40 -13.06
C PRO A 130 -1.53 12.33 -14.58
N GLU A 131 -0.51 12.66 -15.35
CA GLU A 131 -0.49 12.57 -16.81
C GLU A 131 -0.73 11.13 -17.31
N LYS A 132 -0.40 10.11 -16.50
CA LYS A 132 -0.63 8.70 -16.82
C LYS A 132 -2.10 8.30 -16.82
N PHE A 133 -3.00 9.19 -16.38
CA PHE A 133 -4.44 9.00 -16.59
C PHE A 133 -4.86 9.25 -18.04
N ALA A 134 -4.06 9.93 -18.87
CA ALA A 134 -4.43 10.30 -20.24
C ALA A 134 -4.86 9.11 -21.11
N ASP A 135 -4.21 7.97 -20.96
CA ASP A 135 -4.50 6.75 -21.73
C ASP A 135 -5.90 6.16 -21.42
N TRP A 136 -6.54 6.66 -20.36
CA TRP A 136 -7.82 6.18 -19.82
C TRP A 136 -8.94 7.23 -19.88
N LEU A 137 -8.69 8.36 -20.54
CA LEU A 137 -9.59 9.52 -20.60
C LEU A 137 -9.84 9.97 -22.04
N ASP A 138 -11.05 10.46 -22.29
CA ASP A 138 -11.42 11.02 -23.60
C ASP A 138 -10.88 12.45 -23.80
N ASP A 139 -10.61 13.18 -22.71
CA ASP A 139 -9.99 14.50 -22.73
C ASP A 139 -9.04 14.73 -21.54
N ASN A 140 -8.20 15.76 -21.64
CA ASN A 140 -7.14 16.05 -20.68
C ASN A 140 -7.57 16.99 -19.52
N ALA A 141 -8.82 17.49 -19.49
CA ALA A 141 -9.26 18.39 -18.43
C ALA A 141 -9.17 17.76 -17.03
N PRO A 142 -9.54 16.48 -16.81
CA PRO A 142 -9.31 15.76 -15.56
C PRO A 142 -7.86 15.82 -15.05
N ILE A 143 -6.88 15.71 -15.96
CA ILE A 143 -5.45 15.66 -15.61
C ILE A 143 -5.02 16.98 -14.95
N SER A 144 -5.46 18.11 -15.50
CA SER A 144 -5.14 19.43 -14.95
C SER A 144 -5.69 19.62 -13.53
N VAL A 145 -6.86 19.04 -13.23
CA VAL A 145 -7.45 19.07 -11.89
C VAL A 145 -6.64 18.17 -10.93
N LEU A 146 -6.25 16.97 -11.36
CA LEU A 146 -5.42 16.07 -10.56
C LEU A 146 -4.04 16.68 -10.25
N GLN A 147 -3.41 17.35 -11.22
CA GLN A 147 -2.16 18.10 -11.01
C GLN A 147 -2.34 19.25 -10.00
N THR A 148 -3.46 19.97 -10.08
CA THR A 148 -3.78 21.04 -9.12
C THR A 148 -3.96 20.51 -7.71
N ILE A 149 -4.53 19.32 -7.55
CA ILE A 149 -4.62 18.64 -6.25
C ILE A 149 -3.24 18.23 -5.78
N LYS A 150 -2.44 17.57 -6.63
CA LYS A 150 -1.07 17.16 -6.31
C LYS A 150 -0.24 18.32 -5.77
N ALA A 151 -0.33 19.49 -6.41
CA ALA A 151 0.42 20.69 -6.04
C ALA A 151 0.05 21.29 -4.67
N GLN A 152 -1.01 20.82 -4.01
CA GLN A 152 -1.40 21.25 -2.67
C GLN A 152 -0.67 20.48 -1.55
N PHE A 153 0.14 19.48 -1.90
CA PHE A 153 0.83 18.59 -0.97
C PHE A 153 2.30 18.46 -1.34
N ASP A 154 3.14 18.24 -0.33
CA ASP A 154 4.59 18.07 -0.54
C ASP A 154 4.91 16.69 -1.15
N SER A 155 4.14 15.66 -0.79
CA SER A 155 4.25 14.29 -1.30
C SER A 155 2.88 13.73 -1.70
N PRO A 156 2.80 12.83 -2.71
CA PRO A 156 1.62 12.01 -2.95
C PRO A 156 1.18 11.23 -1.72
N GLU A 157 2.12 10.86 -0.85
CA GLU A 157 1.83 10.17 0.42
C GLU A 157 1.05 11.03 1.40
N ASP A 158 1.04 12.37 1.26
CA ASP A 158 0.32 13.27 2.17
C ASP A 158 -1.10 13.62 1.67
N ILE A 159 -1.53 13.09 0.52
CA ILE A 159 -2.83 13.38 -0.08
C ILE A 159 -3.94 12.64 0.66
N ASN A 160 -4.32 13.10 1.85
CA ASN A 160 -5.53 12.66 2.54
C ASN A 160 -5.90 13.61 3.68
N ASN A 161 -7.02 14.31 3.53
CA ASN A 161 -7.43 15.32 4.50
C ASN A 161 -8.63 14.85 5.33
N SER A 162 -9.40 13.89 4.82
CA SER A 162 -10.60 13.33 5.47
C SER A 162 -11.16 12.15 4.67
N PRO A 163 -12.04 11.31 5.26
CA PRO A 163 -12.72 10.24 4.53
C PRO A 163 -13.50 10.72 3.27
N GLN A 164 -13.95 11.97 3.24
CA GLN A 164 -14.66 12.55 2.09
C GLN A 164 -13.72 13.06 1.00
N THR A 165 -12.44 13.23 1.32
CA THR A 165 -11.40 13.73 0.41
C THR A 165 -10.23 12.76 0.29
N ALA A 166 -10.49 11.47 0.55
CA ALA A 166 -9.54 10.40 0.33
C ALA A 166 -9.10 10.35 -1.15
N PRO A 167 -7.88 9.88 -1.46
CA PRO A 167 -7.36 9.82 -2.83
C PRO A 167 -8.35 9.27 -3.85
N SER A 168 -8.99 8.15 -3.55
CA SER A 168 -9.95 7.55 -4.48
C SER A 168 -11.22 8.36 -4.68
N LYS A 169 -11.69 9.06 -3.66
CA LYS A 169 -12.85 9.95 -3.78
C LYS A 169 -12.53 11.16 -4.64
N ARG A 170 -11.31 11.70 -4.53
CA ARG A 170 -10.81 12.77 -5.41
C ARG A 170 -10.76 12.30 -6.86
N ILE A 171 -10.17 11.13 -7.11
CA ILE A 171 -10.10 10.57 -8.46
C ILE A 171 -11.50 10.32 -9.01
N LEU A 172 -12.39 9.65 -8.27
CA LEU A 172 -13.76 9.34 -8.74
C LEU A 172 -14.61 10.59 -9.01
N ALA A 173 -14.40 11.68 -8.26
CA ALA A 173 -15.11 12.94 -8.50
C ALA A 173 -14.68 13.61 -9.81
N ILE A 174 -13.43 13.37 -10.25
CA ILE A 174 -12.84 13.98 -11.45
C ILE A 174 -12.96 13.03 -12.65
N VAL A 175 -12.83 11.73 -12.41
CA VAL A 175 -12.85 10.63 -13.37
C VAL A 175 -13.92 9.62 -12.93
N PRO A 176 -15.21 9.85 -13.25
CA PRO A 176 -16.30 9.00 -12.78
C PRO A 176 -16.21 7.53 -13.22
N ASN A 177 -15.53 7.28 -14.35
CA ASN A 177 -15.32 5.93 -14.90
C ASN A 177 -14.06 5.23 -14.35
N TYR A 178 -13.41 5.78 -13.32
CA TYR A 178 -12.24 5.16 -12.70
C TYR A 178 -12.63 3.86 -11.97
N HIS A 179 -12.05 2.75 -12.42
CA HIS A 179 -12.24 1.43 -11.81
C HIS A 179 -10.99 1.05 -11.02
N LYS A 180 -11.06 1.11 -9.69
CA LYS A 180 -9.91 0.89 -8.79
C LYS A 180 -9.07 -0.35 -9.14
N THR A 181 -9.74 -1.50 -9.24
CA THR A 181 -9.07 -2.81 -9.39
C THR A 181 -8.47 -3.01 -10.78
N LEU A 182 -8.96 -2.29 -11.79
CA LEU A 182 -8.48 -2.38 -13.17
C LEU A 182 -7.47 -1.27 -13.47
N HIS A 183 -7.89 -0.01 -13.32
CA HIS A 183 -7.09 1.15 -13.74
C HIS A 183 -5.97 1.45 -12.75
N GLY A 184 -6.17 1.27 -11.45
CA GLY A 184 -5.18 1.63 -10.43
C GLY A 184 -3.82 0.96 -10.66
N PRO A 185 -3.75 -0.38 -10.71
CA PRO A 185 -2.48 -1.09 -10.90
C PRO A 185 -1.82 -0.81 -12.26
N LEU A 186 -2.63 -0.63 -13.32
CA LEU A 186 -2.13 -0.29 -14.66
C LEU A 186 -1.47 1.09 -14.68
N ILE A 187 -2.18 2.11 -14.16
CA ILE A 187 -1.64 3.47 -14.05
C ILE A 187 -0.38 3.46 -13.17
N ALA A 188 -0.39 2.76 -12.03
CA ALA A 188 0.80 2.64 -11.17
C ALA A 188 1.98 1.97 -11.91
N GLY A 189 1.71 0.97 -12.75
CA GLY A 189 2.69 0.36 -13.65
C GLY A 189 3.25 1.35 -14.67
N ASP A 190 2.39 2.16 -15.30
CA ASP A 190 2.79 3.17 -16.29
C ASP A 190 3.57 4.35 -15.68
N ILE A 191 3.31 4.69 -14.42
CA ILE A 191 4.11 5.64 -13.63
C ILE A 191 5.52 5.07 -13.37
N GLY A 192 5.59 3.78 -13.06
CA GLY A 192 6.83 3.07 -12.78
C GLY A 192 7.34 3.27 -11.35
N LEU A 193 8.01 2.25 -10.83
CA LEU A 193 8.46 2.23 -9.43
C LEU A 193 9.54 3.27 -9.13
N ASP A 194 10.41 3.62 -10.08
CA ASP A 194 11.44 4.64 -9.85
C ASP A 194 10.80 6.01 -9.55
N THR A 195 9.78 6.38 -10.33
CA THR A 195 9.00 7.61 -10.12
C THR A 195 8.31 7.59 -8.76
N ILE A 196 7.62 6.48 -8.43
CA ILE A 196 6.94 6.32 -7.14
C ILE A 196 7.95 6.43 -5.99
N ARG A 197 9.08 5.71 -6.05
CA ARG A 197 10.14 5.72 -5.03
C ARG A 197 10.76 7.11 -4.83
N SER A 198 10.87 7.89 -5.90
CA SER A 198 11.43 9.26 -5.81
C SER A 198 10.49 10.25 -5.13
N GLN A 199 9.18 10.02 -5.20
CA GLN A 199 8.15 10.95 -4.69
C GLN A 199 7.49 10.47 -3.40
N CYS A 200 7.61 9.19 -3.05
CA CYS A 200 6.99 8.57 -1.90
C CYS A 200 8.07 8.02 -0.93
N PRO A 201 8.60 8.85 -0.01
CA PRO A 201 9.67 8.46 0.91
C PRO A 201 9.36 7.23 1.75
N HIS A 202 8.14 7.09 2.28
CA HIS A 202 7.76 5.95 3.12
C HIS A 202 7.73 4.65 2.29
N PHE A 203 7.10 4.67 1.11
CA PHE A 203 7.12 3.56 0.17
C PHE A 203 8.54 3.19 -0.27
N ASN A 204 9.40 4.17 -0.52
CA ASN A 204 10.80 3.94 -0.87
C ASN A 204 11.55 3.23 0.24
N GLN A 205 11.36 3.66 1.50
CA GLN A 205 11.96 3.02 2.66
C GLN A 205 11.52 1.56 2.78
N TRP A 206 10.23 1.26 2.57
CA TRP A 206 9.73 -0.11 2.57
C TRP A 206 10.43 -0.97 1.50
N LEU A 207 10.44 -0.54 0.24
CA LEU A 207 11.12 -1.29 -0.83
C LEU A 207 12.63 -1.47 -0.54
N ASN A 208 13.29 -0.46 0.04
CA ASN A 208 14.69 -0.56 0.46
C ASN A 208 14.89 -1.61 1.56
N LYS A 209 13.96 -1.76 2.51
CA LYS A 209 13.99 -2.86 3.49
C LYS A 209 13.93 -4.20 2.76
N LEU A 210 13.03 -4.36 1.78
CA LEU A 210 12.87 -5.61 1.04
C LEU A 210 14.09 -5.96 0.18
N THR A 211 14.71 -4.99 -0.50
CA THR A 211 15.90 -5.23 -1.34
C THR A 211 17.12 -5.65 -0.52
N ASN A 212 17.21 -5.22 0.73
CA ASN A 212 18.34 -5.51 1.62
C ASN A 212 18.13 -6.74 2.50
N LEU A 213 17.07 -7.52 2.27
CA LEU A 213 16.85 -8.74 3.03
C LEU A 213 17.95 -9.75 2.74
N SER A 214 18.31 -10.46 3.80
CA SER A 214 19.19 -11.62 3.75
C SER A 214 18.80 -12.53 4.89
N PHE A 215 18.83 -13.84 4.68
CA PHE A 215 18.82 -14.77 5.82
C PHE A 215 20.16 -14.65 6.53
N VAL A 216 20.11 -14.44 7.85
CA VAL A 216 21.28 -14.54 8.74
C VAL A 216 21.52 -16.00 9.07
#